data_AF-A0A9W7HCF1-F1
#
_entry.id   AF-A0A9W7HCF1-F1
#
_cell.length_a   1.000
_cell.length_b   1.000
_cell.length_c   1.000
_cell.angle_alpha   90.00
_cell.angle_beta   90.00
_cell.angle_gamma   90.00
#
_symmetry.space_group_name_H-M   'P 1'
#
loop_
_entity.id
_entity.type
_entity.pdbx_description
1 polymer ?
#
loop_
_entity_poly.entity_id
_entity_poly.type
_entity_poly.pdbx_seq_one_letter_code
_entity_poly.pdbx_strand_id
1 'polypeptide(L)'
;MEDAKQTLLSPALVGEDSLHEEQILSKPSNRSSSTTFTVGTEDIPPINGVRDFFREYLVESKKLWFLAGPAIFTSICQYSLGAITQVFSGQVGTLALAAVSVENSVIAGFSFGAMLGMGSALETLCGQAFGAGQLDMLGVYMQRSWVILNSTALLLSLLYIFAAQILRLIGQTESISKAAGIFSIWMIPQLFAYAFNFPTAKFLQAQSKMMAMAVIAGVALVVHVVLSWLLMLKLGWGLVGAAIVLNMSWIFIDVAQFLYIISGTCGRAWTGFSSKAFQHLWGFVRLSLASAIMLCLEVWYFMALILFAGYLKDAEVSVGALSICMNILGWTVMVSIGMNAAISVRVSNELGAGHPRTAKFSLVVAVTSSFMIGVITSIVLIIFRNDYPYLFSNDPQVQDLVVELTPLLALCIIINNVQPVLSGMAIGAGWQTVVAYVNIACYYFFGIPLGLILGFTLQMGVKGIWYGMLLGTVMQTCVLFGMIYKTNWNKEASIAEERIKQWGGDIDTKEKT
;
A
#
# COMPACT_ATOMS: atom_id res chain seq x y z
N MET A 1 -58.88 16.04 69.63
CA MET A 1 -58.20 15.56 70.84
C MET A 1 -57.79 14.12 70.55
N GLU A 2 -56.47 13.93 70.46
CA GLU A 2 -55.72 12.78 70.97
C GLU A 2 -56.07 11.33 70.54
N ASP A 3 -54.99 10.69 70.10
CA ASP A 3 -54.50 9.37 70.52
C ASP A 3 -54.92 8.08 69.81
N ALA A 4 -54.02 7.69 68.90
CA ALA A 4 -53.06 6.58 69.04
C ALA A 4 -53.56 5.11 69.15
N LYS A 5 -53.12 4.30 68.17
CA LYS A 5 -52.34 3.03 68.25
C LYS A 5 -52.38 2.35 66.86
N GLN A 6 -51.33 1.74 66.28
CA GLN A 6 -50.16 1.04 66.81
C GLN A 6 -49.18 0.84 65.61
N THR A 7 -47.95 1.40 65.62
CA THR A 7 -46.61 0.73 65.79
C THR A 7 -46.15 -0.22 64.67
N LEU A 8 -44.88 -0.42 64.31
CA LEU A 8 -43.56 0.00 64.83
C LEU A 8 -42.49 -0.52 63.83
N LEU A 9 -41.50 0.31 63.48
CA LEU A 9 -40.04 0.07 63.63
C LEU A 9 -39.23 0.92 62.62
N SER A 10 -38.26 1.63 63.20
CA SER A 10 -37.24 2.47 62.57
C SER A 10 -35.88 2.10 63.24
N PRO A 11 -34.74 2.76 62.99
CA PRO A 11 -33.61 2.19 62.24
C PRO A 11 -32.29 2.20 63.04
N ALA A 12 -31.28 1.46 62.56
CA ALA A 12 -29.88 1.53 63.02
C ALA A 12 -29.06 0.62 62.08
N LEU A 13 -27.82 0.88 61.66
CA LEU A 13 -26.80 1.89 61.91
C LEU A 13 -25.80 1.75 60.74
N VAL A 14 -25.22 2.87 60.31
CA VAL A 14 -24.08 2.90 59.38
C VAL A 14 -22.84 2.39 60.11
N GLY A 15 -22.11 1.47 59.50
CA GLY A 15 -20.79 1.01 59.92
C GLY A 15 -19.95 0.68 58.69
N GLU A 16 -18.82 1.37 58.56
CA GLU A 16 -17.71 1.05 57.66
C GLU A 16 -17.11 -0.33 57.99
N ASP A 17 -16.33 -0.85 57.04
CA ASP A 17 -15.54 -2.10 57.07
C ASP A 17 -16.21 -3.40 56.57
N SER A 18 -16.13 -3.62 55.25
CA SER A 18 -15.63 -4.89 54.70
C SER A 18 -15.35 -4.76 53.20
N LEU A 19 -14.22 -4.14 52.88
CA LEU A 19 -13.46 -4.39 51.66
C LEU A 19 -12.86 -5.80 51.77
N HIS A 20 -13.39 -6.76 51.00
CA HIS A 20 -12.69 -7.86 50.32
C HIS A 20 -13.64 -9.04 50.09
N GLU A 21 -13.48 -9.67 48.94
CA GLU A 21 -14.08 -10.95 48.52
C GLU A 21 -15.53 -10.94 48.05
N GLU A 22 -15.78 -10.29 46.91
CA GLU A 22 -16.77 -10.83 45.96
C GLU A 22 -16.37 -10.52 44.52
N GLN A 23 -15.32 -11.20 44.03
CA GLN A 23 -14.93 -11.12 42.62
C GLN A 23 -14.28 -12.40 42.10
N ILE A 24 -14.94 -13.55 42.26
CA ILE A 24 -14.58 -14.76 41.49
C ILE A 24 -15.85 -15.55 41.15
N LEU A 25 -16.49 -15.22 40.03
CA LEU A 25 -17.06 -16.17 39.05
C LEU A 25 -17.74 -15.40 37.90
N SER A 26 -16.96 -14.87 36.96
CA SER A 26 -17.48 -14.48 35.65
C SER A 26 -17.27 -15.64 34.66
N LYS A 27 -18.39 -16.07 34.06
CA LYS A 27 -18.51 -17.10 33.02
C LYS A 27 -17.49 -16.91 31.88
N PRO A 28 -17.15 -17.99 31.13
CA PRO A 28 -16.30 -17.87 29.96
C PRO A 28 -16.98 -16.93 28.95
N SER A 29 -16.31 -15.82 28.63
CA SER A 29 -16.80 -14.89 27.62
C SER A 29 -16.86 -15.62 26.28
N ASN A 30 -18.05 -15.65 25.68
CA ASN A 30 -18.17 -15.87 24.25
C ASN A 30 -17.36 -14.75 23.57
N ARG A 31 -16.10 -15.00 23.22
CA ARG A 31 -15.32 -14.13 22.33
C ARG A 31 -16.12 -14.02 21.03
N SER A 32 -16.88 -12.93 20.87
CA SER A 32 -17.47 -12.62 19.58
C SER A 32 -16.31 -12.55 18.59
N SER A 33 -16.30 -13.41 17.58
CA SER A 33 -15.28 -13.41 16.54
C SER A 33 -15.49 -12.21 15.62
N SER A 34 -15.27 -10.99 16.15
CA SER A 34 -15.25 -9.78 15.35
C SER A 34 -14.15 -9.93 14.32
N THR A 35 -14.53 -9.86 13.04
CA THR A 35 -13.61 -9.86 11.90
C THR A 35 -12.85 -8.54 11.79
N THR A 36 -13.30 -7.50 12.50
CA THR A 36 -12.68 -6.18 12.59
C THR A 36 -11.88 -6.02 13.88
N PHE A 37 -10.84 -5.19 13.81
CA PHE A 37 -10.15 -4.69 14.99
C PHE A 37 -11.12 -3.94 15.92
N THR A 38 -10.98 -4.16 17.22
CA THR A 38 -11.82 -3.56 18.26
C THR A 38 -10.93 -2.96 19.34
N VAL A 39 -11.04 -1.66 19.54
CA VAL A 39 -10.29 -0.94 20.59
C VAL A 39 -10.66 -1.53 21.97
N GLY A 40 -9.67 -1.74 22.83
CA GLY A 40 -9.87 -2.21 24.21
C GLY A 40 -10.01 -3.73 24.39
N THR A 41 -9.82 -4.54 23.34
CA THR A 41 -9.59 -5.99 23.52
C THR A 41 -8.19 -6.27 24.02
N GLU A 42 -7.97 -7.39 24.70
CA GLU A 42 -6.62 -7.79 25.15
C GLU A 42 -5.77 -8.35 23.99
N ASP A 43 -4.44 -8.28 24.16
CA ASP A 43 -3.46 -8.93 23.28
C ASP A 43 -3.64 -10.47 23.31
N ILE A 44 -3.16 -11.17 22.28
CA ILE A 44 -3.24 -12.63 22.23
C ILE A 44 -2.47 -13.27 23.39
N PRO A 45 -3.00 -14.36 23.98
CA PRO A 45 -2.28 -15.11 24.99
C PRO A 45 -1.01 -15.75 24.39
N PRO A 46 -0.03 -16.14 25.22
CA PRO A 46 1.13 -16.89 24.75
C PRO A 46 0.70 -18.17 24.02
N ILE A 47 1.27 -18.42 22.86
CA ILE A 47 0.99 -19.63 22.08
C ILE A 47 1.82 -20.77 22.68
N ASN A 48 1.14 -21.65 23.43
CA ASN A 48 1.79 -22.72 24.19
C ASN A 48 1.77 -24.09 23.47
N GLY A 49 1.11 -24.19 22.31
CA GLY A 49 1.04 -25.44 21.57
C GLY A 49 0.44 -25.30 20.17
N VAL A 50 0.49 -26.41 19.43
CA VAL A 50 0.04 -26.49 18.02
C VAL A 50 -1.44 -26.14 17.87
N ARG A 51 -2.30 -26.62 18.78
CA ARG A 51 -3.74 -26.32 18.76
C ARG A 51 -4.03 -24.83 18.94
N ASP A 52 -3.33 -24.18 19.87
CA ASP A 52 -3.46 -22.74 20.08
C ASP A 52 -2.94 -21.96 18.88
N PHE A 53 -1.81 -22.38 18.30
CA PHE A 53 -1.28 -21.77 17.08
C PHE A 53 -2.30 -21.79 15.95
N PHE A 54 -2.90 -22.95 15.63
CA PHE A 54 -3.90 -23.03 14.56
C PHE A 54 -5.17 -22.23 14.87
N ARG A 55 -5.62 -22.21 16.13
CA ARG A 55 -6.78 -21.41 16.53
C ARG A 55 -6.52 -19.93 16.29
N GLU A 56 -5.42 -19.40 16.82
CA GLU A 56 -5.08 -17.99 16.65
C GLU A 56 -4.76 -17.66 15.19
N TYR A 57 -4.12 -18.57 14.44
CA TYR A 57 -3.84 -18.43 13.01
C TYR A 57 -5.14 -18.24 12.21
N LEU A 58 -6.17 -19.06 12.47
CA LEU A 58 -7.45 -18.94 11.79
C LEU A 58 -8.19 -17.64 12.15
N VAL A 59 -8.13 -17.21 13.42
CA VAL A 59 -8.73 -15.95 13.86
C VAL A 59 -8.06 -14.77 13.19
N GLU A 60 -6.73 -14.72 13.24
CA GLU A 60 -5.97 -13.61 12.66
C GLU A 60 -6.03 -13.62 11.12
N SER A 61 -6.07 -14.80 10.49
CA SER A 61 -6.27 -14.93 9.04
C SER A 61 -7.59 -14.31 8.59
N LYS A 62 -8.69 -14.53 9.33
CA LYS A 62 -9.98 -13.89 9.02
C LYS A 62 -9.91 -12.37 9.11
N LYS A 63 -9.27 -11.83 10.16
CA LYS A 63 -9.11 -10.37 10.33
C LYS A 63 -8.21 -9.77 9.24
N LEU A 64 -7.14 -10.47 8.89
CA LEU A 64 -6.21 -10.05 7.85
C LEU A 64 -6.89 -10.04 6.48
N TRP A 65 -7.62 -11.10 6.11
CA TRP A 65 -8.29 -11.20 4.82
C TRP A 65 -9.51 -10.28 4.70
N PHE A 66 -10.16 -9.93 5.81
CA PHE A 66 -11.18 -8.89 5.85
C PHE A 66 -10.64 -7.53 5.36
N LEU A 67 -9.34 -7.28 5.57
CA LEU A 67 -8.65 -6.10 5.04
C LEU A 67 -8.04 -6.35 3.66
N ALA A 68 -7.32 -7.46 3.50
CA ALA A 68 -6.54 -7.75 2.30
C ALA A 68 -7.41 -7.93 1.06
N GLY A 69 -8.54 -8.64 1.15
CA GLY A 69 -9.42 -8.87 0.00
C GLY A 69 -9.91 -7.57 -0.66
N PRO A 70 -10.57 -6.67 0.10
CA PRO A 70 -10.97 -5.36 -0.42
C PRO A 70 -9.80 -4.47 -0.86
N ALA A 71 -8.66 -4.52 -0.16
CA ALA A 71 -7.48 -3.76 -0.55
C ALA A 71 -6.91 -4.22 -1.90
N ILE A 72 -6.77 -5.55 -2.10
CA ILE A 72 -6.34 -6.16 -3.37
C ILE A 72 -7.30 -5.77 -4.50
N PHE A 73 -8.61 -5.91 -4.27
CA PHE A 73 -9.61 -5.52 -5.27
C PHE A 73 -9.53 -4.03 -5.63
N THR A 74 -9.34 -3.16 -4.63
CA THR A 74 -9.17 -1.72 -4.85
C THR A 74 -7.94 -1.45 -5.70
N SER A 75 -6.79 -2.05 -5.37
CA SER A 75 -5.54 -1.89 -6.13
C SER A 75 -5.68 -2.37 -7.57
N ILE A 76 -6.31 -3.53 -7.81
CA ILE A 76 -6.57 -4.05 -9.15
C ILE A 76 -7.48 -3.11 -9.93
N CYS A 77 -8.57 -2.62 -9.33
CA CYS A 77 -9.48 -1.70 -10.01
C CYS A 77 -8.80 -0.38 -10.39
N GLN A 78 -8.06 0.22 -9.47
CA GLN A 78 -7.33 1.47 -9.71
C GLN A 78 -6.24 1.31 -10.78
N TYR A 79 -5.48 0.21 -10.74
CA TYR A 79 -4.50 -0.10 -11.78
C TYR A 79 -5.15 -0.31 -13.15
N SER A 80 -6.32 -0.96 -13.17
CA SER A 80 -7.08 -1.24 -14.39
C SER A 80 -7.56 0.04 -15.11
N LEU A 81 -7.76 1.16 -14.40
CA LEU A 81 -8.10 2.43 -15.05
C LEU A 81 -7.03 2.86 -16.07
N GLY A 82 -5.76 2.82 -15.66
CA GLY A 82 -4.64 3.13 -16.54
C GLY A 82 -4.47 2.11 -17.66
N ALA A 83 -4.55 0.82 -17.33
CA ALA A 83 -4.42 -0.26 -18.31
C ALA A 83 -5.52 -0.19 -19.40
N ILE A 84 -6.75 0.07 -19.02
CA ILE A 84 -7.88 0.19 -19.95
C ILE A 84 -7.74 1.44 -20.82
N THR A 85 -7.33 2.57 -20.25
CA THR A 85 -7.01 3.78 -21.01
C THR A 85 -5.94 3.49 -22.08
N GLN A 86 -4.92 2.72 -21.73
CA GLN A 86 -3.86 2.31 -22.65
C GLN A 86 -4.38 1.39 -23.76
N VAL A 87 -5.20 0.39 -23.42
CA VAL A 87 -5.85 -0.51 -24.41
C VAL A 87 -6.71 0.28 -25.40
N PHE A 88 -7.58 1.18 -24.94
CA PHE A 88 -8.39 2.02 -25.82
C PHE A 88 -7.54 2.98 -26.65
N SER A 89 -6.43 3.49 -26.11
CA SER A 89 -5.48 4.33 -26.86
C SER A 89 -4.82 3.56 -28.01
N GLY A 90 -4.59 2.25 -27.83
CA GLY A 90 -4.18 1.33 -28.90
C GLY A 90 -5.15 1.29 -30.07
N GLN A 91 -6.45 1.32 -29.78
CA GLN A 91 -7.51 1.33 -30.80
C GLN A 91 -7.65 2.71 -31.47
N VAL A 92 -7.30 3.79 -30.78
CA VAL A 92 -7.25 5.14 -31.38
C VAL A 92 -6.09 5.26 -32.37
N GLY A 93 -4.93 4.69 -32.04
CA GLY A 93 -3.80 4.62 -32.96
C GLY A 93 -2.46 4.37 -32.26
N THR A 94 -1.46 3.97 -33.04
CA THR A 94 -0.13 3.61 -32.55
C THR A 94 0.57 4.76 -31.81
N LEU A 95 0.47 5.98 -32.33
CA LEU A 95 1.04 7.17 -31.68
C LEU A 95 0.33 7.49 -30.35
N ALA A 96 -1.00 7.30 -30.28
CA ALA A 96 -1.76 7.54 -29.06
C ALA A 96 -1.40 6.53 -27.95
N LEU A 97 -1.28 5.25 -28.32
CA LEU A 97 -0.78 4.21 -27.43
C LEU A 97 0.61 4.53 -26.88
N ALA A 98 1.55 4.88 -27.77
CA ALA A 98 2.91 5.23 -27.37
C ALA A 98 2.92 6.45 -26.43
N ALA A 99 2.14 7.48 -26.74
CA ALA A 99 2.03 8.68 -25.92
C ALA A 99 1.53 8.37 -24.51
N VAL A 100 0.42 7.65 -24.38
CA VAL A 100 -0.17 7.27 -23.08
C VAL A 100 0.74 6.32 -22.32
N SER A 101 1.35 5.35 -22.99
CA SER A 101 2.26 4.38 -22.35
C SER A 101 3.49 5.08 -21.75
N VAL A 102 4.12 5.99 -22.50
CA VAL A 102 5.32 6.70 -22.07
C VAL A 102 4.98 7.71 -20.96
N GLU A 103 3.89 8.45 -21.10
CA GLU A 103 3.43 9.38 -20.05
C GLU A 103 3.11 8.64 -18.75
N ASN A 104 2.30 7.57 -18.81
CA ASN A 104 1.92 6.80 -17.62
C ASN A 104 3.12 6.13 -16.95
N SER A 105 4.07 5.59 -17.72
CA SER A 105 5.19 4.82 -17.15
C SER A 105 6.30 5.71 -16.61
N VAL A 106 6.56 6.87 -17.24
CA VAL A 106 7.68 7.74 -16.90
C VAL A 106 7.23 8.92 -16.03
N ILE A 107 6.28 9.72 -16.51
CA ILE A 107 5.89 10.99 -15.88
C ILE A 107 4.90 10.72 -14.73
N ALA A 108 3.76 10.10 -15.04
CA ALA A 108 2.76 9.78 -14.04
C ALA A 108 3.25 8.68 -13.09
N GLY A 109 3.97 7.69 -13.58
CA GLY A 109 4.52 6.58 -12.78
C GLY A 109 5.47 7.07 -11.70
N PHE A 110 6.39 7.98 -12.03
CA PHE A 110 7.28 8.63 -11.05
C PHE A 110 6.46 9.37 -9.98
N SER A 111 5.47 10.14 -10.40
CA SER A 111 4.65 10.94 -9.50
C SER A 111 3.77 10.07 -8.60
N PHE A 112 3.19 9.02 -9.15
CA PHE A 112 2.40 8.03 -8.41
C PHE A 112 3.23 7.36 -7.33
N GLY A 113 4.43 6.88 -7.66
CA GLY A 113 5.34 6.26 -6.69
C GLY A 113 5.73 7.21 -5.56
N ALA A 114 6.11 8.44 -5.90
CA ALA A 114 6.44 9.47 -4.91
C ALA A 114 5.25 9.78 -3.98
N MET A 115 4.05 9.98 -4.55
CA MET A 115 2.84 10.30 -3.79
C MET A 115 2.35 9.14 -2.92
N LEU A 116 2.34 7.92 -3.46
CA LEU A 116 2.00 6.70 -2.73
C LEU A 116 2.89 6.56 -1.50
N GLY A 117 4.21 6.73 -1.69
CA GLY A 117 5.14 6.57 -0.59
C GLY A 117 5.14 7.73 0.40
N MET A 118 4.89 8.98 -0.02
CA MET A 118 4.65 10.06 0.94
C MET A 118 3.38 9.84 1.75
N GLY A 119 2.31 9.35 1.12
CA GLY A 119 1.04 9.06 1.77
C GLY A 119 1.09 7.89 2.76
N SER A 120 1.99 6.92 2.56
CA SER A 120 2.07 5.72 3.42
C SER A 120 2.51 6.02 4.86
N ALA A 121 3.14 7.17 5.13
CA ALA A 121 3.41 7.64 6.50
C ALA A 121 2.13 7.73 7.36
N LEU A 122 0.96 7.92 6.76
CA LEU A 122 -0.32 7.99 7.47
C LEU A 122 -0.79 6.62 7.92
N GLU A 123 -0.34 5.53 7.30
CA GLU A 123 -0.66 4.19 7.80
C GLU A 123 -0.12 4.03 9.22
N THR A 124 1.12 4.48 9.46
CA THR A 124 1.71 4.49 10.81
C THR A 124 0.91 5.39 11.74
N LEU A 125 0.71 6.67 11.37
CA LEU A 125 0.17 7.68 12.28
C LEU A 125 -1.33 7.49 12.54
N CYS A 126 -2.14 7.30 11.49
CA CYS A 126 -3.57 7.04 11.64
C CYS A 126 -3.82 5.66 12.24
N GLY A 127 -3.06 4.63 11.85
CA GLY A 127 -3.25 3.27 12.36
C GLY A 127 -2.90 3.16 13.84
N GLN A 128 -1.75 3.68 14.27
CA GLN A 128 -1.38 3.68 15.69
C GLN A 128 -2.34 4.53 16.52
N ALA A 129 -2.74 5.71 16.05
CA ALA A 129 -3.74 6.52 16.75
C ALA A 129 -5.12 5.84 16.82
N PHE A 130 -5.54 5.13 15.77
CA PHE A 130 -6.78 4.35 15.77
C PHE A 130 -6.71 3.21 16.78
N GLY A 131 -5.58 2.47 16.82
CA GLY A 131 -5.30 1.43 17.79
C GLY A 131 -5.40 1.90 19.24
N ALA A 132 -4.86 3.09 19.52
CA ALA A 132 -4.90 3.74 20.83
C ALA A 132 -6.25 4.41 21.17
N GLY A 133 -7.23 4.36 20.27
CA GLY A 133 -8.53 5.01 20.46
C GLY A 133 -8.52 6.55 20.35
N GLN A 134 -7.41 7.15 19.89
CA GLN A 134 -7.27 8.60 19.67
C GLN A 134 -7.85 9.02 18.31
N LEU A 135 -9.17 8.83 18.14
CA LEU A 135 -9.85 9.02 16.87
C LEU A 135 -9.80 10.46 16.37
N ASP A 136 -9.89 11.45 17.26
CA ASP A 136 -10.05 12.87 16.90
C ASP A 136 -8.88 13.44 16.07
N MET A 137 -7.71 12.79 16.13
CA MET A 137 -6.50 13.21 15.40
C MET A 137 -6.37 12.62 14.00
N LEU A 138 -7.12 11.57 13.66
CA LEU A 138 -7.02 10.93 12.33
C LEU A 138 -7.34 11.92 11.20
N GLY A 139 -8.42 12.69 11.35
CA GLY A 139 -8.81 13.71 10.37
C GLY A 139 -7.78 14.83 10.24
N VAL A 140 -7.11 15.19 11.34
CA VAL A 140 -6.03 16.19 11.34
C VAL A 140 -4.79 15.67 10.61
N TYR A 141 -4.40 14.40 10.82
CA TYR A 141 -3.29 13.78 10.09
C TYR A 141 -3.58 13.70 8.59
N MET A 142 -4.81 13.33 8.20
CA MET A 142 -5.24 13.34 6.81
C MET A 142 -5.11 14.73 6.17
N GLN A 143 -5.62 15.77 6.83
CA GLN A 143 -5.53 17.15 6.33
C GLN A 143 -4.09 17.65 6.25
N ARG A 144 -3.25 17.35 7.25
CA ARG A 144 -1.82 17.69 7.24
C ARG A 144 -1.12 17.06 6.04
N SER A 145 -1.46 15.81 5.75
CA SER A 145 -0.95 15.11 4.58
C SER A 145 -1.44 15.71 3.28
N TRP A 146 -2.72 16.11 3.18
CA TRP A 146 -3.21 16.83 2.00
C TRP A 146 -2.40 18.09 1.74
N VAL A 147 -2.10 18.90 2.76
CA VAL A 147 -1.27 20.10 2.59
C VAL A 147 0.10 19.74 2.02
N ILE A 148 0.74 18.69 2.56
CA ILE A 148 2.08 18.26 2.12
C ILE A 148 2.02 17.69 0.70
N LEU A 149 1.13 16.75 0.40
CA LEU A 149 1.04 16.11 -0.90
C LEU A 149 0.57 17.08 -1.99
N ASN A 150 -0.31 18.03 -1.71
CA ASN A 150 -0.67 19.07 -2.68
C ASN A 150 0.51 20.01 -2.96
N SER A 151 1.32 20.33 -1.94
CA SER A 151 2.56 21.10 -2.15
C SER A 151 3.56 20.31 -3.00
N THR A 152 3.71 19.01 -2.76
CA THR A 152 4.53 18.13 -3.60
C THR A 152 3.96 18.03 -5.02
N ALA A 153 2.64 17.97 -5.19
CA ALA A 153 1.99 17.91 -6.50
C ALA A 153 2.27 19.17 -7.31
N LEU A 154 2.24 20.34 -6.67
CA LEU A 154 2.62 21.59 -7.31
C LEU A 154 4.07 21.54 -7.82
N LEU A 155 5.01 21.03 -7.04
CA LEU A 155 6.40 20.87 -7.48
C LEU A 155 6.53 19.85 -8.62
N LEU A 156 5.85 18.71 -8.50
CA LEU A 156 5.85 17.66 -9.53
C LEU A 156 5.11 18.08 -10.80
N SER A 157 4.22 19.07 -10.76
CA SER A 157 3.55 19.57 -11.97
C SER A 157 4.55 20.09 -13.02
N LEU A 158 5.73 20.56 -12.61
CA LEU A 158 6.82 20.93 -13.51
C LEU A 158 7.28 19.74 -14.38
N LEU A 159 7.27 18.52 -13.83
CA LEU A 159 7.58 17.30 -14.58
C LEU A 159 6.59 17.08 -15.74
N TYR A 160 5.30 17.38 -15.52
CA TYR A 160 4.25 17.25 -16.54
C TYR A 160 4.35 18.38 -17.58
N ILE A 161 4.60 19.62 -17.13
CA ILE A 161 4.74 20.79 -18.01
C ILE A 161 5.94 20.62 -18.96
N PHE A 162 7.07 20.10 -18.46
CA PHE A 162 8.28 19.88 -19.25
C PHE A 162 8.42 18.45 -19.79
N ALA A 163 7.36 17.66 -19.76
CA ALA A 163 7.40 16.25 -20.17
C ALA A 163 7.93 16.07 -21.59
N ALA A 164 7.50 16.90 -22.56
CA ALA A 164 7.97 16.78 -23.94
C ALA A 164 9.49 16.97 -24.08
N GLN A 165 10.09 17.86 -23.30
CA GLN A 165 11.53 18.14 -23.31
C GLN A 165 12.29 17.02 -22.61
N ILE A 166 11.78 16.56 -21.47
CA ILE A 166 12.36 15.47 -20.68
C ILE A 166 12.36 14.17 -21.49
N LEU A 167 11.25 13.85 -22.15
CA LEU A 167 11.12 12.65 -22.98
C LEU A 167 12.09 12.67 -24.17
N ARG A 168 12.28 13.83 -24.82
CA ARG A 168 13.33 13.99 -25.84
C ARG A 168 14.72 13.78 -25.28
N LEU A 169 15.00 14.34 -24.10
CA LEU A 169 16.31 14.24 -23.45
C LEU A 169 16.68 12.78 -23.15
N ILE A 170 15.70 11.95 -22.76
CA ILE A 170 15.90 10.51 -22.53
C ILE A 170 15.82 9.67 -23.83
N GLY A 171 15.74 10.31 -25.00
CA GLY A 171 15.87 9.65 -26.31
C GLY A 171 14.56 9.25 -27.00
N GLN A 172 13.39 9.72 -26.53
CA GLN A 172 12.13 9.46 -27.24
C GLN A 172 12.04 10.28 -28.54
N THR A 173 11.34 9.75 -29.54
CA THR A 173 11.14 10.45 -30.83
C THR A 173 10.37 11.76 -30.64
N GLU A 174 10.56 12.72 -31.55
CA GLU A 174 9.86 14.02 -31.50
C GLU A 174 8.33 13.85 -31.47
N SER A 175 7.79 12.94 -32.28
CA SER A 175 6.34 12.69 -32.37
C SER A 175 5.76 12.15 -31.06
N ILE A 176 6.40 11.15 -30.45
CA ILE A 176 5.97 10.56 -29.18
C ILE A 176 6.13 11.58 -28.07
N SER A 177 7.27 12.27 -27.99
CA SER A 177 7.54 13.27 -26.96
C SER A 177 6.54 14.41 -26.99
N LYS A 178 6.18 14.90 -28.18
CA LYS A 178 5.16 15.95 -28.33
C LYS A 178 3.78 15.47 -27.91
N ALA A 179 3.36 14.29 -28.35
CA ALA A 179 2.05 13.74 -28.00
C ALA A 179 1.93 13.42 -26.50
N ALA A 180 2.93 12.75 -25.92
CA ALA A 180 3.00 12.45 -24.49
C ALA A 180 3.08 13.73 -23.65
N GLY A 181 3.81 14.76 -24.10
CA GLY A 181 3.88 16.03 -23.38
C GLY A 181 2.57 16.80 -23.36
N ILE A 182 1.82 16.82 -24.48
CA ILE A 182 0.47 17.40 -24.50
C ILE A 182 -0.45 16.61 -23.56
N PHE A 183 -0.42 15.28 -23.64
CA PHE A 183 -1.20 14.42 -22.75
C PHE A 183 -0.84 14.65 -21.28
N SER A 184 0.45 14.77 -20.95
CA SER A 184 0.94 15.06 -19.59
C SER A 184 0.32 16.35 -19.04
N ILE A 185 0.25 17.43 -19.83
CA ILE A 185 -0.39 18.68 -19.39
C ILE A 185 -1.87 18.44 -19.06
N TRP A 186 -2.58 17.63 -19.85
CA TRP A 186 -3.98 17.26 -19.56
C TRP A 186 -4.13 16.35 -18.35
N MET A 187 -3.08 15.63 -17.94
CA MET A 187 -3.07 14.74 -16.77
C MET A 187 -2.68 15.43 -15.46
N ILE A 188 -2.39 16.74 -15.46
CA ILE A 188 -2.13 17.50 -14.24
C ILE A 188 -3.26 17.35 -13.19
N PRO A 189 -4.56 17.36 -13.53
CA PRO A 189 -5.61 17.15 -12.51
C PRO A 189 -5.50 15.80 -11.79
N GLN A 190 -5.10 14.73 -12.47
CA GLN A 190 -4.85 13.41 -11.88
C GLN A 190 -3.74 13.47 -10.82
N LEU A 191 -2.68 14.27 -11.04
CA LEU A 191 -1.62 14.45 -10.05
C LEU A 191 -2.16 15.01 -8.72
N PHE A 192 -3.07 15.99 -8.80
CA PHE A 192 -3.72 16.54 -7.60
C PHE A 192 -4.76 15.59 -7.02
N ALA A 193 -5.43 14.79 -7.86
CA ALA A 193 -6.28 13.71 -7.39
C ALA A 193 -5.48 12.70 -6.55
N TYR A 194 -4.29 12.28 -6.99
CA TYR A 194 -3.39 11.45 -6.17
C TYR A 194 -3.06 12.08 -4.81
N ALA A 195 -2.76 13.37 -4.79
CA ALA A 195 -2.45 14.09 -3.57
C ALA A 195 -3.62 14.10 -2.56
N PHE A 196 -4.86 14.04 -3.05
CA PHE A 196 -6.06 13.90 -2.22
C PHE A 196 -6.38 12.45 -1.88
N ASN A 197 -6.22 11.54 -2.85
CA ASN A 197 -6.58 10.13 -2.75
C ASN A 197 -5.77 9.41 -1.69
N PHE A 198 -4.44 9.49 -1.74
CA PHE A 198 -3.60 8.68 -0.87
C PHE A 198 -3.86 8.94 0.62
N PRO A 199 -3.95 10.18 1.11
CA PRO A 199 -4.27 10.42 2.52
C PRO A 199 -5.67 9.96 2.90
N THR A 200 -6.66 10.18 2.03
CA THR A 200 -8.06 9.75 2.21
C THR A 200 -8.16 8.24 2.31
N ALA A 201 -7.47 7.53 1.43
CA ALA A 201 -7.35 6.09 1.45
C ALA A 201 -6.73 5.61 2.76
N LYS A 202 -5.62 6.22 3.23
CA LYS A 202 -4.97 5.80 4.49
C LYS A 202 -5.85 6.06 5.72
N PHE A 203 -6.59 7.17 5.73
CA PHE A 203 -7.59 7.47 6.75
C PHE A 203 -8.67 6.38 6.83
N LEU A 204 -9.23 5.96 5.70
CA LEU A 204 -10.24 4.90 5.64
C LEU A 204 -9.66 3.52 5.96
N GLN A 205 -8.45 3.23 5.47
CA GLN A 205 -7.74 1.97 5.68
C GLN A 205 -7.45 1.74 7.17
N ALA A 206 -6.92 2.74 7.89
CA ALA A 206 -6.64 2.64 9.33
C ALA A 206 -7.88 2.20 10.15
N GLN A 207 -9.06 2.67 9.74
CA GLN A 207 -10.34 2.37 10.37
C GLN A 207 -11.00 1.07 9.86
N SER A 208 -10.28 0.24 9.09
CA SER A 208 -10.81 -0.98 8.46
C SER A 208 -11.99 -0.74 7.50
N LYS A 209 -12.13 0.45 6.92
CA LYS A 209 -13.22 0.81 5.97
C LYS A 209 -12.87 0.48 4.50
N MET A 210 -12.04 -0.52 4.28
CA MET A 210 -11.52 -0.88 2.94
C MET A 210 -12.61 -1.37 1.98
N MET A 211 -13.70 -1.96 2.49
CA MET A 211 -14.82 -2.38 1.63
C MET A 211 -15.51 -1.20 0.94
N ALA A 212 -15.62 -0.05 1.61
CA ALA A 212 -16.17 1.16 0.98
C ALA A 212 -15.29 1.62 -0.19
N MET A 213 -13.97 1.58 -0.01
CA MET A 213 -13.01 1.89 -1.07
C MET A 213 -13.11 0.91 -2.24
N ALA A 214 -13.26 -0.39 -1.96
CA ALA A 214 -13.41 -1.43 -2.97
C ALA A 214 -14.65 -1.21 -3.84
N VAL A 215 -15.81 -0.93 -3.23
CA VAL A 215 -17.05 -0.64 -3.96
C VAL A 215 -16.90 0.61 -4.82
N ILE A 216 -16.35 1.70 -4.26
CA ILE A 216 -16.10 2.95 -5.00
C ILE A 216 -15.19 2.70 -6.22
N ALA A 217 -14.09 1.97 -6.03
CA ALA A 217 -13.15 1.66 -7.10
C ALA A 217 -13.76 0.76 -8.18
N GLY A 218 -14.60 -0.22 -7.79
CA GLY A 218 -15.33 -1.07 -8.73
C GLY A 218 -16.33 -0.29 -9.59
N VAL A 219 -17.11 0.61 -8.97
CA VAL A 219 -18.02 1.51 -9.69
C VAL A 219 -17.24 2.43 -10.63
N ALA A 220 -16.14 3.02 -10.15
CA ALA A 220 -15.28 3.87 -10.97
C ALA A 220 -14.76 3.13 -12.20
N LEU A 221 -14.31 1.88 -12.05
CA LEU A 221 -13.83 1.06 -13.16
C LEU A 221 -14.91 0.78 -14.21
N VAL A 222 -16.11 0.40 -13.80
CA VAL A 222 -17.22 0.13 -14.74
C VAL A 222 -17.58 1.39 -15.52
N VAL A 223 -17.73 2.53 -14.84
CA VAL A 223 -18.02 3.81 -15.48
C VAL A 223 -16.87 4.21 -16.41
N HIS A 224 -15.63 4.03 -15.98
CA HIS A 224 -14.43 4.33 -16.77
C HIS A 224 -14.42 3.55 -18.09
N VAL A 225 -14.67 2.23 -18.07
CA VAL A 225 -14.71 1.40 -19.30
C VAL A 225 -15.72 1.92 -20.30
N VAL A 226 -16.95 2.18 -19.84
CA VAL A 226 -18.06 2.64 -20.70
C VAL A 226 -17.75 4.01 -21.30
N LEU A 227 -17.26 4.95 -20.48
CA LEU A 227 -16.94 6.30 -20.93
C LEU A 227 -15.70 6.33 -21.84
N SER A 228 -14.68 5.51 -21.57
CA SER A 228 -13.48 5.41 -22.42
C SER A 228 -13.86 4.90 -23.81
N TRP A 229 -14.65 3.84 -23.91
CA TRP A 229 -15.18 3.38 -25.19
C TRP A 229 -15.99 4.47 -25.92
N LEU A 230 -16.90 5.15 -25.21
CA LEU A 230 -17.77 6.16 -25.79
C LEU A 230 -16.99 7.38 -26.29
N LEU A 231 -16.20 8.02 -25.43
CA LEU A 231 -15.53 9.28 -25.75
C LEU A 231 -14.34 9.04 -26.69
N MET A 232 -13.50 8.03 -26.42
CA MET A 232 -12.29 7.83 -27.21
C MET A 232 -12.61 7.27 -28.60
N LEU A 233 -13.46 6.24 -28.68
CA LEU A 233 -13.71 5.51 -29.92
C LEU A 233 -14.98 5.97 -30.61
N LYS A 234 -16.13 5.93 -29.92
CA LYS A 234 -17.41 6.15 -30.59
C LYS A 234 -17.64 7.60 -31.01
N LEU A 235 -17.24 8.56 -30.18
CA LEU A 235 -17.28 9.99 -30.47
C LEU A 235 -15.99 10.51 -31.13
N GLY A 236 -14.95 9.68 -31.19
CA GLY A 236 -13.70 10.01 -31.87
C GLY A 236 -12.84 11.08 -31.19
N TRP A 237 -12.99 11.30 -29.87
CA TRP A 237 -12.20 12.32 -29.16
C TRP A 237 -10.74 11.88 -28.90
N GLY A 238 -10.41 10.61 -29.16
CA GLY A 238 -9.05 10.10 -29.08
C GLY A 238 -8.37 10.36 -27.72
N LEU A 239 -7.15 10.91 -27.75
CA LEU A 239 -6.37 11.23 -26.54
C LEU A 239 -7.03 12.26 -25.61
N VAL A 240 -7.83 13.19 -26.15
CA VAL A 240 -8.58 14.14 -25.33
C VAL A 240 -9.63 13.39 -24.51
N GLY A 241 -10.34 12.45 -25.15
CA GLY A 241 -11.27 11.56 -24.47
C GLY A 241 -10.59 10.74 -23.38
N ALA A 242 -9.40 10.20 -23.64
CA ALA A 242 -8.61 9.46 -22.66
C ALA A 242 -8.31 10.29 -21.40
N ALA A 243 -7.79 11.50 -21.60
CA ALA A 243 -7.45 12.38 -20.49
C ALA A 243 -8.69 12.78 -19.67
N ILE A 244 -9.80 13.12 -20.33
CA ILE A 244 -11.05 13.48 -19.64
C ILE A 244 -11.54 12.32 -18.78
N VAL A 245 -11.68 11.13 -19.36
CA VAL A 245 -12.27 9.98 -18.64
C VAL A 245 -11.38 9.53 -17.48
N LEU A 246 -10.07 9.49 -17.67
CA LEU A 246 -9.15 9.08 -16.62
C LEU A 246 -9.10 10.08 -15.45
N ASN A 247 -9.00 11.39 -15.74
CA ASN A 247 -9.09 12.42 -14.70
C ASN A 247 -10.44 12.36 -13.95
N MET A 248 -11.56 12.24 -14.67
CA MET A 248 -12.89 12.14 -14.06
C MET A 248 -13.03 10.90 -13.17
N SER A 249 -12.37 9.80 -13.52
CA SER A 249 -12.39 8.57 -12.72
C SER A 249 -11.70 8.78 -11.37
N TRP A 250 -10.53 9.43 -11.36
CA TRP A 250 -9.81 9.74 -10.12
C TRP A 250 -10.55 10.76 -9.27
N ILE A 251 -11.07 11.84 -9.88
CA ILE A 251 -11.90 12.83 -9.18
C ILE A 251 -13.15 12.17 -8.59
N PHE A 252 -13.80 11.27 -9.33
CA PHE A 252 -14.95 10.52 -8.82
C PHE A 252 -14.58 9.70 -7.58
N ILE A 253 -13.45 8.96 -7.60
CA ILE A 253 -13.00 8.18 -6.44
C ILE A 253 -12.78 9.09 -5.24
N ASP A 254 -12.10 10.22 -5.43
CA ASP A 254 -11.79 11.18 -4.36
C ASP A 254 -13.05 11.79 -3.75
N VAL A 255 -13.96 12.27 -4.60
CA VAL A 255 -15.22 12.85 -4.16
C VAL A 255 -16.07 11.80 -3.46
N ALA A 256 -16.19 10.58 -4.00
CA ALA A 256 -16.97 9.52 -3.38
C ALA A 256 -16.41 9.10 -2.01
N GLN A 257 -15.09 8.98 -1.89
CA GLN A 257 -14.44 8.69 -0.61
C GLN A 257 -14.64 9.83 0.40
N PHE A 258 -14.51 11.08 -0.03
CA PHE A 258 -14.72 12.22 0.85
C PHE A 258 -16.19 12.35 1.30
N LEU A 259 -17.14 12.14 0.38
CA LEU A 259 -18.57 12.07 0.70
C LEU A 259 -18.87 10.97 1.71
N TYR A 260 -18.24 9.80 1.57
CA TYR A 260 -18.34 8.72 2.55
C TYR A 260 -17.81 9.14 3.93
N ILE A 261 -16.71 9.88 4.01
CA ILE A 261 -16.16 10.39 5.27
C ILE A 261 -17.12 11.38 5.95
N ILE A 262 -17.63 12.37 5.19
CA ILE A 262 -18.51 13.42 5.76
C ILE A 262 -19.94 12.95 6.00
N SER A 263 -20.33 11.76 5.52
CA SER A 263 -21.64 11.14 5.79
C SER A 263 -21.90 10.82 7.27
N GLY A 264 -20.89 10.94 8.13
CA GLY A 264 -20.94 10.56 9.54
C GLY A 264 -20.50 9.11 9.82
N THR A 265 -20.26 8.31 8.78
CA THR A 265 -19.86 6.89 8.91
C THR A 265 -18.49 6.68 9.61
N CYS A 266 -17.65 7.71 9.63
CA CYS A 266 -16.35 7.73 10.32
C CYS A 266 -16.43 8.27 11.76
N GLY A 267 -17.60 8.73 12.22
CA GLY A 267 -17.80 9.26 13.57
C GLY A 267 -16.76 10.32 13.97
N ARG A 268 -16.18 10.16 15.17
CA ARG A 268 -15.18 11.09 15.73
C ARG A 268 -13.87 11.16 14.95
N ALA A 269 -13.59 10.22 14.04
CA ALA A 269 -12.37 10.28 13.24
C ALA A 269 -12.33 11.50 12.31
N TRP A 270 -13.50 12.04 11.94
CA TRP A 270 -13.61 13.27 11.16
C TRP A 270 -14.44 14.32 11.92
N THR A 271 -13.76 15.34 12.44
CA THR A 271 -14.37 16.48 13.15
C THR A 271 -14.49 17.73 12.29
N GLY A 272 -14.24 17.61 10.98
CA GLY A 272 -14.21 18.74 10.04
C GLY A 272 -12.81 19.31 9.81
N PHE A 273 -12.73 20.42 9.09
CA PHE A 273 -11.47 21.09 8.80
C PHE A 273 -10.87 21.74 10.05
N SER A 274 -9.56 21.63 10.22
CA SER A 274 -8.85 22.12 11.40
C SER A 274 -7.55 22.83 11.04
N SER A 275 -7.31 24.00 11.63
CA SER A 275 -6.04 24.73 11.48
C SER A 275 -4.84 23.95 12.03
N LYS A 276 -5.06 22.92 12.86
CA LYS A 276 -4.01 21.98 13.33
C LYS A 276 -3.32 21.24 12.17
N ALA A 277 -3.95 21.19 10.99
CA ALA A 277 -3.35 20.64 9.78
C ALA A 277 -2.05 21.35 9.38
N PHE A 278 -1.89 22.64 9.70
CA PHE A 278 -0.70 23.44 9.36
C PHE A 278 0.41 23.42 10.41
N GLN A 279 0.21 22.71 11.53
CA GLN A 279 1.20 22.60 12.61
C GLN A 279 2.14 21.41 12.41
N HIS A 280 3.37 21.51 12.90
CA HIS A 280 4.39 20.44 12.88
C HIS A 280 4.64 19.78 11.49
N LEU A 281 4.46 20.55 10.41
CA LEU A 281 4.58 20.05 9.03
C LEU A 281 5.97 19.45 8.73
N TRP A 282 7.05 20.07 9.21
CA TRP A 282 8.41 19.62 8.88
C TRP A 282 8.72 18.19 9.31
N GLY A 283 8.33 17.81 10.54
CA GLY A 283 8.51 16.43 11.01
C GLY A 283 7.73 15.43 10.15
N PHE A 284 6.54 15.82 9.71
CA PHE A 284 5.66 14.98 8.89
C PHE A 284 6.20 14.84 7.47
N VAL A 285 6.75 15.93 6.90
CA VAL A 285 7.46 15.92 5.62
C VAL A 285 8.65 14.95 5.68
N ARG A 286 9.45 14.97 6.75
CA ARG A 286 10.59 14.06 6.90
C ARG A 286 10.16 12.59 6.91
N LEU A 287 9.09 12.25 7.64
CA LEU A 287 8.54 10.90 7.67
C LEU A 287 7.96 10.46 6.32
N SER A 288 7.23 11.36 5.67
CA SER A 288 6.66 11.15 4.33
C SER A 288 7.75 10.92 3.29
N LEU A 289 8.81 11.73 3.32
CA LEU A 289 9.93 11.61 2.39
C LEU A 289 10.72 10.31 2.59
N ALA A 290 10.95 9.88 3.84
CA ALA A 290 11.60 8.60 4.11
C ALA A 290 10.79 7.43 3.54
N SER A 291 9.47 7.47 3.70
CA SER A 291 8.55 6.46 3.17
C SER A 291 8.49 6.46 1.64
N ALA A 292 8.52 7.65 1.01
CA ALA A 292 8.64 7.81 -0.42
C ALA A 292 9.94 7.23 -0.98
N ILE A 293 11.08 7.56 -0.36
CA ILE A 293 12.39 7.03 -0.75
C ILE A 293 12.38 5.50 -0.66
N MET A 294 11.90 4.92 0.45
CA MET A 294 11.85 3.47 0.63
C MET A 294 11.14 2.75 -0.52
N LEU A 295 9.94 3.23 -0.90
CA LEU A 295 9.12 2.62 -1.96
C LEU A 295 9.65 2.93 -3.36
N CYS A 296 10.14 4.14 -3.62
CA CYS A 296 10.77 4.47 -4.90
C CYS A 296 12.00 3.61 -5.17
N LEU A 297 12.83 3.35 -4.16
CA LEU A 297 13.99 2.45 -4.28
C LEU A 297 13.58 1.03 -4.66
N GLU A 298 12.43 0.53 -4.18
CA GLU A 298 11.91 -0.79 -4.55
C GLU A 298 11.43 -0.82 -6.01
N VAL A 299 10.67 0.20 -6.44
CA VAL A 299 10.12 0.26 -7.79
C VAL A 299 11.23 0.47 -8.83
N TRP A 300 12.11 1.45 -8.61
CA TRP A 300 13.18 1.77 -9.55
C TRP A 300 14.22 0.67 -9.66
N TYR A 301 14.37 -0.15 -8.60
CA TYR A 301 15.20 -1.32 -8.68
C TYR A 301 14.77 -2.24 -9.82
N PHE A 302 13.49 -2.60 -9.94
CA PHE A 302 13.03 -3.43 -11.05
C PHE A 302 13.05 -2.72 -12.41
N MET A 303 12.87 -1.40 -12.45
CA MET A 303 13.02 -0.62 -13.70
C MET A 303 14.47 -0.68 -14.23
N ALA A 304 15.46 -0.69 -13.33
CA ALA A 304 16.87 -0.81 -13.71
C ALA A 304 17.16 -2.13 -14.45
N LEU A 305 16.42 -3.20 -14.17
CA LEU A 305 16.58 -4.49 -14.82
C LEU A 305 16.34 -4.38 -16.34
N ILE A 306 15.20 -3.81 -16.72
CA ILE A 306 14.83 -3.60 -18.13
C ILE A 306 15.86 -2.66 -18.80
N LEU A 307 16.24 -1.59 -18.10
CA LEU A 307 17.24 -0.64 -18.59
C LEU A 307 18.56 -1.34 -18.93
N PHE A 308 19.11 -2.15 -18.01
CA PHE A 308 20.38 -2.84 -18.24
C PHE A 308 20.28 -3.91 -19.33
N ALA A 309 19.15 -4.60 -19.44
CA ALA A 309 18.95 -5.54 -20.53
C ALA A 309 18.96 -4.86 -21.92
N GLY A 310 18.57 -3.58 -22.00
CA GLY A 310 18.65 -2.78 -23.22
C GLY A 310 20.07 -2.49 -23.71
N TYR A 311 21.10 -2.75 -22.90
CA TYR A 311 22.51 -2.61 -23.27
C TYR A 311 23.19 -3.94 -23.64
N LEU A 312 22.46 -5.06 -23.65
CA LEU A 312 22.98 -6.36 -24.09
C LEU A 312 23.13 -6.40 -25.63
N LYS A 313 23.95 -7.34 -26.14
CA LYS A 313 24.14 -7.51 -27.59
C LYS A 313 22.82 -7.84 -28.30
N ASP A 314 21.99 -8.68 -27.70
CA ASP A 314 20.65 -9.06 -28.18
C ASP A 314 19.56 -8.26 -27.45
N ALA A 315 19.73 -6.93 -27.41
CA ALA A 315 18.88 -6.03 -26.64
C ALA A 315 17.39 -6.17 -26.98
N GLU A 316 17.03 -6.25 -28.26
CA GLU A 316 15.63 -6.33 -28.70
C GLU A 316 14.91 -7.57 -28.13
N VAL A 317 15.51 -8.75 -28.29
CA VAL A 317 14.97 -10.02 -27.78
C VAL A 317 14.93 -10.01 -26.24
N SER A 318 16.01 -9.56 -25.60
CA SER A 318 16.13 -9.52 -24.14
C SER A 318 15.11 -8.58 -23.49
N VAL A 319 14.96 -7.37 -24.05
CA VAL A 319 13.99 -6.38 -23.58
C VAL A 319 12.57 -6.84 -23.86
N GLY A 320 12.30 -7.45 -25.02
CA GLY A 320 10.99 -8.03 -25.34
C GLY A 320 10.56 -9.10 -24.33
N ALA A 321 11.44 -10.07 -24.07
CA ALA A 321 11.16 -11.17 -23.14
C ALA A 321 10.99 -10.67 -21.69
N LEU A 322 11.82 -9.72 -21.25
CA LEU A 322 11.67 -9.11 -19.93
C LEU A 322 10.41 -8.29 -19.81
N SER A 323 10.00 -7.56 -20.84
CA SER A 323 8.79 -6.75 -20.80
C SER A 323 7.55 -7.63 -20.56
N ILE A 324 7.50 -8.81 -21.21
CA ILE A 324 6.46 -9.81 -20.97
C ILE A 324 6.51 -10.31 -19.52
N CYS A 325 7.69 -10.71 -19.06
CA CYS A 325 7.88 -11.18 -17.68
C CYS A 325 7.48 -10.13 -16.63
N MET A 326 7.90 -8.89 -16.83
CA MET A 326 7.63 -7.78 -15.92
C MET A 326 6.17 -7.34 -15.96
N ASN A 327 5.46 -7.55 -17.08
CA ASN A 327 4.02 -7.35 -17.13
C ASN A 327 3.29 -8.34 -16.21
N ILE A 328 3.63 -9.63 -16.27
CA ILE A 328 3.08 -10.67 -15.39
C ILE A 328 3.41 -10.36 -13.92
N LEU A 329 4.66 -9.93 -13.66
CA LEU A 329 5.07 -9.51 -12.32
C LEU A 329 4.26 -8.31 -11.84
N GLY A 330 3.99 -7.33 -12.70
CA GLY A 330 3.19 -6.14 -12.39
C GLY A 330 1.78 -6.48 -11.89
N TRP A 331 1.11 -7.44 -12.53
CA TRP A 331 -0.20 -7.94 -12.06
C TRP A 331 -0.11 -8.61 -10.69
N THR A 332 0.93 -9.42 -10.48
CA THR A 332 1.19 -10.06 -9.18
C THR A 332 1.46 -9.01 -8.09
N VAL A 333 2.20 -7.95 -8.42
CA VAL A 333 2.50 -6.85 -7.49
C VAL A 333 1.24 -6.14 -7.01
N MET A 334 0.17 -6.04 -7.81
CA MET A 334 -1.10 -5.45 -7.34
C MET A 334 -1.73 -6.24 -6.19
N VAL A 335 -1.59 -7.57 -6.21
CA VAL A 335 -2.01 -8.43 -5.10
C VAL A 335 -1.12 -8.17 -3.87
N SER A 336 0.19 -8.07 -4.08
CA SER A 336 1.13 -7.76 -3.01
C SER A 336 0.91 -6.38 -2.39
N ILE A 337 0.51 -5.36 -3.16
CA ILE A 337 0.19 -4.01 -2.67
C ILE A 337 -1.05 -4.04 -1.78
N GLY A 338 -2.07 -4.80 -2.17
CA GLY A 338 -3.26 -4.99 -1.32
C GLY A 338 -2.91 -5.67 0.01
N MET A 339 -2.03 -6.68 -0.02
CA MET A 339 -1.53 -7.33 1.20
C MET A 339 -0.64 -6.39 2.04
N ASN A 340 0.22 -5.59 1.39
CA ASN A 340 1.04 -4.55 2.04
C ASN A 340 0.15 -3.58 2.85
N ALA A 341 -0.93 -3.06 2.25
CA ALA A 341 -1.85 -2.16 2.94
C ALA A 341 -2.55 -2.84 4.13
N ALA A 342 -2.99 -4.09 3.97
CA ALA A 342 -3.67 -4.83 5.03
C ALA A 342 -2.77 -5.14 6.22
N ILE A 343 -1.54 -5.62 5.99
CA ILE A 343 -0.60 -5.89 7.09
C ILE A 343 -0.15 -4.60 7.77
N SER A 344 0.04 -3.52 7.01
CA SER A 344 0.40 -2.20 7.56
C SER A 344 -0.67 -1.70 8.53
N VAL A 345 -1.95 -1.80 8.15
CA VAL A 345 -3.08 -1.46 9.03
C VAL A 345 -3.17 -2.39 10.25
N ARG A 346 -3.04 -3.72 10.09
CA ARG A 346 -3.08 -4.62 11.25
C ARG A 346 -1.96 -4.31 12.23
N VAL A 347 -0.71 -4.22 11.76
CA VAL A 347 0.45 -3.99 12.63
C VAL A 347 0.37 -2.63 13.31
N SER A 348 0.03 -1.56 12.59
CA SER A 348 -0.10 -0.22 13.18
C SER A 348 -1.21 -0.15 14.23
N ASN A 349 -2.39 -0.72 13.95
CA ASN A 349 -3.50 -0.76 14.91
C ASN A 349 -3.13 -1.56 16.17
N GLU A 350 -2.54 -2.75 16.02
CA GLU A 350 -2.17 -3.59 17.17
C GLU A 350 -1.02 -2.97 17.99
N LEU A 351 -0.02 -2.34 17.35
CA LEU A 351 1.03 -1.61 18.07
C LEU A 351 0.47 -0.40 18.83
N GLY A 352 -0.43 0.37 18.21
CA GLY A 352 -1.11 1.49 18.86
C GLY A 352 -1.98 1.07 20.05
N ALA A 353 -2.52 -0.14 20.01
CA ALA A 353 -3.32 -0.71 21.10
C ALA A 353 -2.47 -1.31 22.23
N GLY A 354 -1.14 -1.35 22.09
CA GLY A 354 -0.27 -2.03 23.04
C GLY A 354 -0.32 -3.56 22.95
N HIS A 355 -0.56 -4.11 21.75
CA HIS A 355 -0.66 -5.56 21.47
C HIS A 355 0.54 -6.09 20.68
N PRO A 356 1.74 -6.14 21.29
CA PRO A 356 2.97 -6.54 20.60
C PRO A 356 2.94 -7.98 20.08
N ARG A 357 2.24 -8.90 20.76
CA ARG A 357 2.18 -10.30 20.31
C ARG A 357 1.28 -10.44 19.09
N THR A 358 0.12 -9.79 19.09
CA THR A 358 -0.78 -9.77 17.93
C THR A 358 -0.13 -9.10 16.74
N ALA A 359 0.56 -7.98 16.94
CA ALA A 359 1.34 -7.32 15.88
C ALA A 359 2.35 -8.28 15.23
N LYS A 360 3.18 -8.95 16.04
CA LYS A 360 4.15 -9.96 15.55
C LYS A 360 3.46 -11.15 14.88
N PHE A 361 2.36 -11.64 15.43
CA PHE A 361 1.66 -12.82 14.92
C PHE A 361 0.93 -12.54 13.61
N SER A 362 0.35 -11.35 13.44
CA SER A 362 -0.29 -10.90 12.19
C SER A 362 0.69 -10.96 11.01
N LEU A 363 1.96 -10.63 11.25
CA LEU A 363 3.02 -10.75 10.26
C LEU A 363 3.25 -12.20 9.82
N VAL A 364 3.24 -13.17 10.75
CA VAL A 364 3.39 -14.60 10.41
C VAL A 364 2.25 -15.05 9.48
N VAL A 365 1.02 -14.64 9.80
CA VAL A 365 -0.16 -14.96 8.98
C VAL A 365 -0.10 -14.29 7.61
N ALA A 366 0.37 -13.05 7.52
CA ALA A 366 0.50 -12.34 6.25
C ALA A 366 1.62 -12.90 5.37
N VAL A 367 2.80 -13.18 5.93
CA VAL A 367 3.91 -13.78 5.18
C VAL A 367 3.53 -15.16 4.66
N THR A 368 2.87 -15.99 5.47
CA THR A 368 2.40 -17.30 5.03
C THR A 368 1.33 -17.20 3.94
N SER A 369 0.37 -16.28 4.07
CA SER A 369 -0.66 -16.04 3.05
C SER A 369 -0.04 -15.58 1.72
N SER A 370 0.84 -14.57 1.75
CA SER A 370 1.55 -14.08 0.56
C SER A 370 2.43 -15.13 -0.08
N PHE A 371 3.17 -15.90 0.72
CA PHE A 371 4.00 -16.99 0.20
C PHE A 371 3.15 -18.03 -0.54
N MET A 372 2.00 -18.43 0.03
CA MET A 372 1.10 -19.39 -0.62
C MET A 372 0.50 -18.84 -1.91
N ILE A 373 0.09 -17.57 -1.95
CA ILE A 373 -0.39 -16.91 -3.18
C ILE A 373 0.71 -16.91 -4.26
N GLY A 374 1.95 -16.57 -3.87
CA GLY A 374 3.10 -16.59 -4.76
C GLY A 374 3.37 -18.00 -5.30
N VAL A 375 3.38 -19.02 -4.44
CA VAL A 375 3.56 -20.42 -4.83
C VAL A 375 2.48 -20.87 -5.81
N ILE A 376 1.21 -20.60 -5.54
CA ILE A 376 0.10 -20.98 -6.42
C ILE A 376 0.25 -20.31 -7.79
N THR A 377 0.51 -19.00 -7.80
CA THR A 377 0.72 -18.23 -9.05
C THR A 377 1.90 -18.77 -9.85
N SER A 378 3.00 -19.08 -9.17
CA SER A 378 4.20 -19.65 -9.78
C SER A 378 3.98 -21.05 -10.35
N ILE A 379 3.21 -21.91 -9.66
CA ILE A 379 2.85 -23.24 -10.18
C ILE A 379 2.02 -23.10 -11.46
N VAL A 380 1.01 -22.22 -11.47
CA VAL A 380 0.20 -21.97 -12.67
C VAL A 380 1.09 -21.51 -13.83
N LEU A 381 1.99 -20.56 -13.58
CA LEU A 381 2.90 -20.05 -14.60
C LEU A 381 3.84 -21.12 -15.16
N ILE A 382 4.34 -22.03 -14.31
CA ILE A 382 5.20 -23.14 -14.72
C ILE A 382 4.43 -24.18 -15.55
N ILE A 383 3.19 -24.49 -15.17
CA ILE A 383 2.34 -25.42 -15.92
C ILE A 383 2.11 -24.90 -17.34
N PHE A 384 1.78 -23.62 -17.49
CA PHE A 384 1.49 -23.00 -18.79
C PHE A 384 2.73 -22.40 -19.46
N ARG A 385 3.96 -22.74 -19.02
CA ARG A 385 5.18 -22.05 -19.43
C ARG A 385 5.41 -22.02 -20.93
N ASN A 386 4.94 -23.05 -21.64
CA ASN A 386 5.13 -23.18 -23.08
C ASN A 386 3.98 -22.50 -23.85
N ASP A 387 2.83 -22.22 -23.22
CA ASP A 387 1.62 -21.77 -23.92
C ASP A 387 1.44 -20.25 -23.84
N TYR A 388 1.70 -19.65 -22.68
CA TYR A 388 1.45 -18.22 -22.48
C TYR A 388 2.33 -17.28 -23.33
N PRO A 389 3.60 -17.59 -23.67
CA PRO A 389 4.44 -16.66 -24.43
C PRO A 389 3.85 -16.31 -25.82
N TYR A 390 3.12 -17.25 -26.43
CA TYR A 390 2.41 -17.05 -27.70
C TYR A 390 1.31 -15.99 -27.62
N LEU A 391 0.79 -15.69 -26.43
CA LEU A 391 -0.22 -14.65 -26.23
C LEU A 391 0.38 -13.24 -26.31
N PHE A 392 1.70 -13.10 -26.18
CA PHE A 392 2.35 -11.80 -26.05
C PHE A 392 3.25 -11.42 -27.24
N SER A 393 3.82 -12.39 -27.95
CA SER A 393 4.73 -12.12 -29.08
C SER A 393 4.53 -13.13 -30.19
N ASN A 394 4.81 -12.73 -31.43
CA ASN A 394 4.92 -13.61 -32.60
C ASN A 394 6.38 -13.95 -32.97
N ASP A 395 7.35 -13.34 -32.30
CA ASP A 395 8.78 -13.61 -32.51
C ASP A 395 9.20 -14.89 -31.75
N PRO A 396 9.61 -15.96 -32.45
CA PRO A 396 10.05 -17.20 -31.81
C PRO A 396 11.22 -17.00 -30.84
N GLN A 397 12.15 -16.08 -31.11
CA GLN A 397 13.30 -15.86 -30.23
C GLN A 397 12.87 -15.26 -28.89
N VAL A 398 11.90 -14.34 -28.92
CA VAL A 398 11.31 -13.76 -27.71
C VAL A 398 10.53 -14.83 -26.94
N GLN A 399 9.72 -15.63 -27.63
CA GLN A 399 8.95 -16.71 -27.02
C GLN A 399 9.86 -17.72 -26.31
N ASP A 400 10.90 -18.21 -27.00
CA ASP A 400 11.85 -19.19 -26.46
C ASP A 400 12.57 -18.63 -25.22
N LEU A 401 12.99 -17.36 -25.27
CA LEU A 401 13.62 -16.70 -24.13
C LEU A 401 12.65 -16.53 -22.95
N VAL A 402 11.37 -16.23 -23.19
CA VAL A 402 10.35 -16.17 -22.12
C VAL A 402 10.12 -17.56 -21.50
N VAL A 403 10.02 -18.62 -22.31
CA VAL A 403 9.93 -20.00 -21.80
C VAL A 403 11.13 -20.30 -20.89
N GLU A 404 12.33 -19.90 -21.32
CA GLU A 404 13.57 -20.10 -20.59
C GLU A 404 13.66 -19.28 -19.29
N LEU A 405 13.09 -18.07 -19.27
CA LEU A 405 13.04 -17.18 -18.11
C LEU A 405 11.91 -17.52 -17.13
N THR A 406 10.90 -18.28 -17.56
CA THR A 406 9.72 -18.60 -16.75
C THR A 406 10.05 -19.19 -15.37
N PRO A 407 11.01 -20.13 -15.21
CA PRO A 407 11.42 -20.62 -13.89
C PRO A 407 11.97 -19.52 -12.97
N LEU A 408 12.73 -18.58 -13.53
CA LEU A 408 13.28 -17.45 -12.78
C LEU A 408 12.16 -16.46 -12.42
N LEU A 409 11.23 -16.20 -13.32
CA LEU A 409 10.03 -15.41 -13.05
C LEU A 409 9.18 -16.03 -11.94
N ALA A 410 8.96 -17.34 -11.98
CA ALA A 410 8.22 -18.07 -10.96
C ALA A 410 8.89 -17.96 -9.56
N LEU A 411 10.22 -18.06 -9.49
CA LEU A 411 10.94 -17.83 -8.24
C LEU A 411 10.83 -16.36 -7.78
N CYS A 412 10.93 -15.42 -8.72
CA CYS A 412 10.81 -13.99 -8.48
C CYS A 412 9.43 -13.63 -7.93
N ILE A 413 8.35 -14.22 -8.46
CA ILE A 413 6.98 -14.06 -7.96
C ILE A 413 6.86 -14.48 -6.50
N ILE A 414 7.45 -15.62 -6.10
CA ILE A 414 7.37 -16.09 -4.70
C ILE A 414 8.05 -15.09 -3.77
N ILE A 415 9.26 -14.65 -4.10
CA ILE A 415 10.05 -13.72 -3.27
C ILE A 415 9.36 -12.34 -3.22
N ASN A 416 8.90 -11.84 -4.37
CA ASN A 416 8.26 -10.52 -4.50
C ASN A 416 6.82 -10.49 -3.97
N ASN A 417 6.21 -11.62 -3.64
CA ASN A 417 4.95 -11.64 -2.89
C ASN A 417 5.18 -11.43 -1.38
N VAL A 418 6.33 -11.87 -0.86
CA VAL A 418 6.66 -11.74 0.57
C VAL A 418 7.21 -10.35 0.87
N GLN A 419 8.08 -9.81 0.02
CA GLN A 419 8.78 -8.56 0.28
C GLN A 419 7.83 -7.36 0.56
N PRO A 420 6.73 -7.14 -0.20
CA PRO A 420 5.81 -6.05 0.09
C PRO A 420 5.08 -6.20 1.43
N VAL A 421 4.88 -7.41 1.94
CA VAL A 421 4.33 -7.64 3.29
C VAL A 421 5.31 -7.15 4.35
N LEU A 422 6.60 -7.41 4.16
CA LEU A 422 7.64 -6.92 5.08
C LEU A 422 7.73 -5.40 5.06
N SER A 423 7.67 -4.77 3.87
CA SER A 423 7.61 -3.31 3.75
C SER A 423 6.34 -2.74 4.37
N GLY A 424 5.19 -3.40 4.24
CA GLY A 424 3.93 -2.98 4.86
C GLY A 424 4.00 -3.04 6.38
N MET A 425 4.54 -4.12 6.94
CA MET A 425 4.81 -4.21 8.38
C MET A 425 5.78 -3.13 8.86
N ALA A 426 6.86 -2.87 8.10
CA ALA A 426 7.82 -1.83 8.44
C ALA A 426 7.16 -0.44 8.44
N ILE A 427 6.26 -0.15 7.51
CA ILE A 427 5.45 1.08 7.54
C ILE A 427 4.56 1.09 8.78
N GLY A 428 3.82 0.01 9.06
CA GLY A 428 2.95 -0.07 10.24
C GLY A 428 3.68 0.12 11.58
N ALA A 429 4.93 -0.36 11.69
CA ALA A 429 5.80 -0.17 12.85
C ALA A 429 6.48 1.22 12.90
N GLY A 430 6.66 1.86 11.73
CA GLY A 430 7.37 3.13 11.60
C GLY A 430 8.88 2.97 11.38
N TRP A 431 9.30 1.92 10.68
CA TRP A 431 10.70 1.58 10.37
C TRP A 431 11.17 2.07 9.00
N GLN A 432 10.41 2.95 8.34
CA GLN A 432 10.62 3.29 6.92
C GLN A 432 12.05 3.78 6.63
N THR A 433 12.61 4.60 7.51
CA THR A 433 13.98 5.11 7.38
C THR A 433 15.03 3.99 7.43
N VAL A 434 14.90 3.04 8.36
CA VAL A 434 15.86 1.94 8.50
C VAL A 434 15.77 1.02 7.30
N VAL A 435 14.55 0.68 6.86
CA VAL A 435 14.32 -0.17 5.69
C VAL A 435 14.80 0.52 4.41
N ALA A 436 14.68 1.85 4.28
CA ALA A 436 15.26 2.58 3.15
C ALA A 436 16.79 2.38 3.07
N TYR A 437 17.52 2.44 4.18
CA TYR A 437 18.96 2.16 4.20
C TYR A 437 19.28 0.70 3.82
N VAL A 438 18.47 -0.26 4.29
CA VAL A 438 18.60 -1.67 3.91
C VAL A 438 18.38 -1.84 2.40
N ASN A 439 17.35 -1.19 1.84
CA ASN A 439 17.07 -1.23 0.40
C ASN A 439 18.25 -0.65 -0.41
N ILE A 440 18.84 0.48 -0.01
CA ILE A 440 20.04 1.03 -0.66
C ILE A 440 21.18 0.01 -0.66
N ALA A 441 21.49 -0.58 0.51
CA ALA A 441 22.59 -1.52 0.64
C ALA A 441 22.37 -2.80 -0.20
N CYS A 442 21.21 -3.44 -0.05
CA CYS A 442 20.94 -4.72 -0.70
C CYS A 442 20.67 -4.58 -2.21
N TYR A 443 19.95 -3.54 -2.63
CA TYR A 443 19.57 -3.38 -4.04
C TYR A 443 20.66 -2.69 -4.84
N TYR A 444 21.16 -1.55 -4.36
CA TYR A 444 22.02 -0.67 -5.15
C TYR A 444 23.51 -0.94 -4.96
N PHE A 445 23.95 -1.30 -3.75
CA PHE A 445 25.37 -1.63 -3.52
C PHE A 445 25.70 -3.10 -3.70
N PHE A 446 24.71 -3.99 -3.63
CA PHE A 446 24.92 -5.43 -3.83
C PHE A 446 24.26 -5.93 -5.12
N GLY A 447 22.93 -5.85 -5.22
CA GLY A 447 22.21 -6.52 -6.29
C GLY A 447 22.43 -5.96 -7.70
N ILE A 448 22.45 -4.63 -7.89
CA ILE A 448 22.78 -4.03 -9.20
C ILE A 448 24.22 -4.40 -9.62
N PRO A 449 25.26 -4.12 -8.81
CA PRO A 449 26.64 -4.48 -9.18
C PRO A 449 26.79 -5.97 -9.49
N LEU A 450 26.20 -6.85 -8.68
CA LEU A 450 26.22 -8.29 -8.92
C LEU A 450 25.53 -8.63 -10.25
N GLY A 451 24.36 -8.07 -10.53
CA GLY A 451 23.64 -8.28 -11.78
C GLY A 451 24.44 -7.83 -12.99
N LEU A 452 25.11 -6.68 -12.91
CA LEU A 452 25.97 -6.18 -13.99
C LEU A 452 27.19 -7.08 -14.22
N ILE A 453 27.84 -7.56 -13.15
CA ILE A 453 28.97 -8.49 -13.26
C ILE A 453 28.54 -9.81 -13.91
N LEU A 454 27.44 -10.41 -13.44
CA LEU A 454 26.92 -11.67 -13.99
C LEU A 454 26.47 -11.51 -15.44
N GLY A 455 25.75 -10.42 -15.75
CA GLY A 455 25.19 -10.16 -17.06
C GLY A 455 26.23 -9.82 -18.13
N PHE A 456 27.12 -8.87 -17.84
CA PHE A 456 28.08 -8.33 -18.82
C PHE A 456 29.45 -9.00 -18.75
N THR A 457 30.03 -9.12 -17.55
CA THR A 457 31.40 -9.65 -17.40
C THR A 457 31.44 -11.16 -17.57
N LEU A 458 30.51 -11.89 -16.92
CA LEU A 458 30.39 -13.35 -17.06
C LEU A 458 29.53 -13.78 -18.26
N GLN A 459 29.03 -12.81 -19.05
CA GLN A 459 28.28 -13.05 -20.28
C GLN A 459 27.04 -13.95 -20.09
N MET A 460 26.44 -13.96 -18.90
CA MET A 460 25.18 -14.69 -18.64
C MET A 460 23.95 -13.93 -19.18
N GLY A 461 24.17 -12.79 -19.85
CA GLY A 461 23.13 -11.98 -20.48
C GLY A 461 22.05 -11.56 -19.50
N VAL A 462 20.80 -11.60 -19.97
CA VAL A 462 19.64 -11.15 -19.19
C VAL A 462 19.41 -11.95 -17.91
N LYS A 463 19.70 -13.25 -17.94
CA LYS A 463 19.61 -14.12 -16.76
C LYS A 463 20.58 -13.70 -15.68
N GLY A 464 21.82 -13.37 -16.05
CA GLY A 464 22.83 -12.89 -15.11
C GLY A 464 22.39 -11.63 -14.36
N ILE A 465 21.88 -10.65 -15.10
CA ILE A 465 21.34 -9.40 -14.53
C ILE A 465 20.22 -9.72 -13.54
N TRP A 466 19.25 -10.53 -13.96
CA TRP A 466 18.10 -10.86 -13.13
C TRP A 466 18.47 -11.70 -11.91
N TYR A 467 19.40 -12.66 -12.00
CA TYR A 467 19.91 -13.39 -10.84
C TYR A 467 20.53 -12.47 -9.79
N GLY A 468 21.42 -11.56 -10.22
CA GLY A 468 22.07 -10.63 -9.29
C GLY A 468 21.06 -9.73 -8.59
N MET A 469 20.05 -9.26 -9.33
CA MET A 469 19.00 -8.44 -8.75
C MET A 469 18.08 -9.21 -7.81
N LEU A 470 17.71 -10.44 -8.18
CA LEU A 470 16.91 -11.31 -7.32
C LEU A 470 17.64 -11.65 -6.01
N LEU A 471 18.95 -11.87 -6.07
CA LEU A 471 19.78 -12.06 -4.88
C LEU A 471 19.82 -10.81 -3.98
N GLY A 472 19.76 -9.61 -4.56
CA GLY A 472 19.56 -8.38 -3.78
C GLY A 472 18.23 -8.38 -3.01
N THR A 473 17.13 -8.82 -3.65
CA THR A 473 15.83 -9.00 -2.98
C THR A 473 15.86 -10.06 -1.90
N VAL A 474 16.51 -11.20 -2.14
CA VAL A 474 16.68 -12.26 -1.13
C VAL A 474 17.49 -11.75 0.06
N MET A 475 18.61 -11.06 -0.19
CA MET A 475 19.44 -10.48 0.87
C MET A 475 18.63 -9.49 1.73
N GLN A 476 17.88 -8.59 1.09
CA GLN A 476 17.00 -7.63 1.78
C GLN A 476 15.98 -8.36 2.65
N THR A 477 15.32 -9.38 2.09
CA THR A 477 14.30 -10.19 2.79
C THR A 477 14.91 -10.87 4.02
N CYS A 478 16.09 -11.46 3.90
CA CYS A 478 16.82 -12.08 5.01
C CYS A 478 17.19 -11.06 6.10
N VAL A 479 17.66 -9.86 5.72
CA VAL A 479 17.99 -8.79 6.67
C VAL A 479 16.74 -8.35 7.43
N LEU A 480 15.61 -8.14 6.74
CA LEU A 480 14.35 -7.77 7.38
C LEU A 480 13.85 -8.87 8.34
N PHE A 481 13.89 -10.14 7.96
CA PHE A 481 13.56 -11.24 8.88
C PHE A 481 14.48 -11.26 10.11
N GLY A 482 15.78 -11.03 9.92
CA GLY A 482 16.73 -10.91 11.03
C GLY A 482 16.42 -9.75 11.97
N MET A 483 16.03 -8.59 11.43
CA MET A 483 15.59 -7.43 12.22
C MET A 483 14.32 -7.75 13.01
N ILE A 484 13.31 -8.33 12.35
CA ILE A 484 12.02 -8.73 12.95
C ILE A 484 12.22 -9.73 14.09
N TYR A 485 13.11 -10.70 13.91
CA TYR A 485 13.42 -11.71 14.92
C TYR A 485 14.08 -11.10 16.17
N LYS A 486 15.01 -10.16 15.99
CA LYS A 486 15.73 -9.48 17.08
C LYS A 486 14.93 -8.36 17.75
N THR A 487 13.81 -7.95 17.17
CA THR A 487 13.01 -6.83 17.66
C THR A 487 12.29 -7.19 18.96
N ASN A 488 12.41 -6.30 19.95
CA ASN A 488 11.57 -6.34 21.14
C ASN A 488 10.24 -5.63 20.84
N TRP A 489 9.22 -6.41 20.49
CA TRP A 489 7.91 -5.88 20.11
C TRP A 489 7.22 -5.09 21.23
N ASN A 490 7.50 -5.37 22.51
CA ASN A 490 6.99 -4.55 23.62
C ASN A 490 7.57 -3.13 23.59
N LYS A 491 8.87 -3.01 23.21
CA LYS A 491 9.51 -1.70 23.02
C LYS A 491 8.88 -0.96 21.84
N GLU A 492 8.59 -1.66 20.74
CA GLU A 492 7.92 -1.04 19.58
C GLU A 492 6.53 -0.52 19.92
N ALA A 493 5.76 -1.24 20.74
CA ALA A 493 4.46 -0.77 21.24
C ALA A 493 4.63 0.50 22.11
N SER A 494 5.65 0.55 22.98
CA SER A 494 5.98 1.76 23.76
C SER A 494 6.37 2.94 22.86
N ILE A 495 7.16 2.70 21.81
CA ILE A 495 7.54 3.74 20.83
C ILE A 495 6.30 4.23 20.07
N ALA A 496 5.35 3.35 19.73
CA ALA A 496 4.09 3.75 19.13
C ALA A 496 3.29 4.68 20.06
N GLU A 497 3.22 4.36 21.36
CA GLU A 497 2.57 5.23 22.36
C GLU A 497 3.23 6.61 22.45
N GLU A 498 4.57 6.68 22.51
CA GLU A 498 5.32 7.94 22.51
C GLU A 498 5.06 8.76 21.24
N ARG A 499 5.03 8.09 20.08
CA ARG A 499 4.72 8.72 18.79
C ARG A 499 3.32 9.32 18.81
N ILE A 500 2.33 8.58 19.31
CA ILE A 500 0.95 9.09 19.43
C ILE A 500 0.90 10.34 20.31
N LYS A 501 1.61 10.36 21.45
CA LYS A 501 1.71 11.56 22.31
C LYS A 501 2.34 12.75 21.58
N GLN A 502 3.45 12.52 20.87
CA GLN A 502 4.14 13.57 20.12
C GLN A 502 3.27 14.19 19.02
N TRP A 503 2.51 13.37 18.31
CA TRP A 503 1.73 13.80 17.14
C TRP A 503 0.30 14.22 17.47
N GLY A 504 -0.26 13.73 18.59
CA GLY A 504 -1.59 14.05 19.09
C GLY A 504 -1.76 15.49 19.56
N GLY A 505 -0.64 16.18 19.81
CA GLY A 505 -0.60 17.44 20.56
C GLY A 505 -0.94 17.16 22.02
N ASP A 506 -0.27 17.83 22.97
CA ASP A 506 -0.54 17.65 24.40
C ASP A 506 -2.06 17.65 24.64
N ILE A 507 -2.57 16.51 25.10
CA ILE A 507 -3.86 16.48 25.78
C ILE A 507 -3.61 17.28 27.03
N ASP A 508 -4.02 18.55 27.02
CA ASP A 508 -4.05 19.41 28.19
C ASP A 508 -4.61 18.56 29.35
N THR A 509 -3.73 18.12 30.24
CA THR A 509 -4.10 17.58 31.57
C THR A 509 -4.63 18.75 32.37
N LYS A 510 -5.79 19.26 31.99
CA LYS A 510 -6.65 20.11 32.81
C LYS A 510 -7.79 19.26 33.30
N GLU A 511 -7.50 18.36 34.22
CA GLU A 511 -8.45 17.92 35.23
C GLU A 511 -7.71 17.14 36.31
N LYS A 512 -7.27 17.88 37.34
CA LYS A 512 -7.24 17.54 38.77
C LYS A 512 -6.30 18.52 39.49
N THR A 513 -6.85 19.68 39.81
CA THR A 513 -6.50 20.41 41.03
C THR A 513 -7.66 20.30 41.98
#